data_AF-A0A3C0AXT2-F1
#
_entry.id   AF-A0A3C0AXT2-F1
#
_cell.length_a   1.000
_cell.length_b   1.000
_cell.length_c   1.000
_cell.angle_alpha   90.00
_cell.angle_beta   90.00
_cell.angle_gamma   90.00
#
_symmetry.space_group_name_H-M   'P 1'
#
loop_
_entity.id
_entity.type
_entity.pdbx_description
1 polymer ?
#
loop_
_entity_poly.entity_id
_entity_poly.type
_entity_poly.pdbx_seq_one_letter_code
_entity_poly.pdbx_strand_id
1 'polypeptide(L)'
;MSHIYDAPIRKPLIIGDKSYHDVTVDVAAPVEGKANKQWWTVFSIALAAFLWGLGCIIYTISTGIGTWGLNKTVGWAWDITNFVWWVGIGHAGTLISAVLLLFRQRWRMAINRSAEAMTIFSVIQAGLFPIIHMGRPWLAYWVVPIPNQFGSLWVNFNSPLLWDVFAISTYLSVSLVFWWTGLLPDFAMIRDRAVTPFNKRVYSILSFGWSGRAKDWQRFEEVSLVLAGLATPLVLSVHTIVSMDFATSVIPGWHTTIFPPYFVAGAVFSGFAMVNTLLIIMRKVSNLEAYITIQHIELMNIIIMITGS
;
A
#
# COMPACT_ATOMS: atom_id res chain seq x y z
N MET A 1 2.94 -32.56 -7.65
CA MET A 1 2.10 -33.37 -8.56
C MET A 1 0.86 -32.56 -8.96
N SER A 2 0.88 -31.87 -10.11
CA SER A 2 -0.34 -31.32 -10.77
C SER A 2 -0.14 -30.75 -12.18
N HIS A 3 1.02 -30.91 -12.83
CA HIS A 3 1.30 -30.28 -14.15
C HIS A 3 0.81 -31.06 -15.38
N ILE A 4 -0.04 -32.08 -15.24
CA ILE A 4 -0.37 -33.02 -16.33
C ILE A 4 -1.15 -32.34 -17.48
N TYR A 5 -1.84 -31.21 -17.21
CA TYR A 5 -2.63 -30.48 -18.20
C TYR A 5 -2.19 -29.02 -18.40
N ASP A 6 -0.97 -28.65 -17.99
CA ASP A 6 -0.47 -27.30 -18.21
C ASP A 6 -0.04 -27.11 -19.68
N ALA A 7 -0.46 -26.00 -20.30
CA ALA A 7 -0.12 -25.71 -21.68
C ALA A 7 1.40 -25.45 -21.84
N PRO A 8 2.06 -26.02 -22.87
CA PRO A 8 3.52 -25.95 -23.03
C PRO A 8 4.02 -24.53 -23.37
N ILE A 9 3.12 -23.62 -23.73
CA ILE A 9 3.43 -22.22 -24.06
C ILE A 9 3.83 -21.38 -22.83
N ARG A 10 3.52 -21.84 -21.60
CA ARG A 10 3.78 -21.07 -20.37
C ARG A 10 5.24 -21.19 -19.96
N LYS A 11 5.92 -20.05 -19.84
CA LYS A 11 7.26 -19.97 -19.26
C LYS A 11 7.22 -20.22 -17.74
N PRO A 12 8.28 -20.82 -17.16
CA PRO A 12 8.37 -21.05 -15.72
C PRO A 12 8.52 -19.72 -14.96
N LEU A 13 7.79 -19.57 -13.85
CA LEU A 13 7.83 -18.37 -13.01
C LEU A 13 8.95 -18.40 -11.95
N ILE A 14 9.46 -19.58 -11.61
CA ILE A 14 10.57 -19.79 -10.69
C ILE A 14 11.70 -20.45 -11.47
N ILE A 15 12.92 -19.94 -11.34
CA ILE A 15 14.10 -20.43 -12.05
C ILE A 15 15.05 -21.17 -11.10
N GLY A 16 15.70 -22.22 -11.60
CA GLY A 16 16.78 -22.92 -10.89
C GLY A 16 16.35 -24.13 -10.06
N ASP A 17 15.29 -24.84 -10.47
CA ASP A 17 14.84 -26.14 -9.91
C ASP A 17 14.79 -26.18 -8.37
N LYS A 18 14.25 -25.11 -7.78
CA LYS A 18 14.22 -24.92 -6.32
C LYS A 18 13.16 -25.78 -5.64
N SER A 19 13.54 -26.43 -4.56
CA SER A 19 12.64 -27.16 -3.65
C SER A 19 11.96 -26.22 -2.65
N TYR A 20 10.96 -26.70 -1.91
CA TYR A 20 10.30 -25.94 -0.84
C TYR A 20 11.29 -25.45 0.24
N HIS A 21 12.33 -26.23 0.51
CA HIS A 21 13.36 -25.85 1.48
C HIS A 21 14.17 -24.66 0.97
N ASP A 22 14.58 -24.70 -0.30
CA ASP A 22 15.37 -23.63 -0.92
C ASP A 22 14.61 -22.31 -0.93
N VAL A 23 13.31 -22.34 -1.24
CA VAL A 23 12.46 -21.14 -1.19
C VAL A 23 12.42 -20.53 0.20
N THR A 24 12.20 -21.37 1.20
CA THR A 24 12.18 -20.92 2.60
C THR A 24 13.52 -20.30 3.02
N VAL A 25 14.63 -20.93 2.67
CA VAL A 25 15.97 -20.47 3.03
C VAL A 25 16.29 -19.14 2.36
N ASP A 26 16.04 -19.02 1.06
CA ASP A 26 16.33 -17.80 0.30
C ASP A 26 15.56 -16.59 0.83
N VAL A 27 14.28 -16.78 1.19
CA VAL A 27 13.40 -15.71 1.70
C VAL A 27 13.71 -15.36 3.15
N ALA A 28 14.05 -16.34 3.99
CA ALA A 28 14.38 -16.11 5.40
C ALA A 28 15.78 -15.52 5.61
N ALA A 29 16.75 -15.84 4.75
CA ALA A 29 18.13 -15.37 4.83
C ALA A 29 18.30 -13.86 5.07
N PRO A 30 17.65 -12.94 4.31
CA PRO A 30 17.78 -11.51 4.57
C PRO A 30 17.16 -11.05 5.90
N VAL A 31 16.23 -11.81 6.48
CA VAL A 31 15.59 -11.50 7.76
C VAL A 31 16.42 -12.02 8.95
N GLU A 32 17.06 -13.18 8.79
CA GLU A 32 17.93 -13.78 9.80
C GLU A 32 19.31 -13.13 9.86
N GLY A 33 19.76 -12.56 8.75
CA GLY A 33 21.06 -11.91 8.60
C GLY A 33 21.17 -10.54 9.26
N LYS A 34 22.40 -10.00 9.26
CA LYS A 34 22.68 -8.62 9.70
C LYS A 34 22.68 -7.69 8.50
N ALA A 35 22.12 -6.49 8.68
CA ALA A 35 22.20 -5.43 7.68
C ALA A 35 23.66 -5.02 7.42
N ASN A 36 24.00 -4.83 6.15
CA ASN A 36 25.33 -4.40 5.74
C ASN A 36 25.50 -2.86 5.88
N LYS A 37 26.72 -2.35 5.64
CA LYS A 37 27.03 -0.91 5.75
C LYS A 37 26.17 -0.05 4.81
N GLN A 38 25.90 -0.54 3.60
CA GLN A 38 25.11 0.19 2.61
C GLN A 38 23.66 0.40 3.07
N TRP A 39 23.05 -0.62 3.70
CA TRP A 39 21.72 -0.50 4.30
C TRP A 39 21.70 0.61 5.35
N TRP A 40 22.68 0.63 6.26
CA TRP A 40 22.79 1.68 7.28
C TRP A 40 23.02 3.06 6.67
N THR A 41 23.83 3.18 5.60
CA THR A 41 24.01 4.45 4.89
C THR A 41 22.70 4.98 4.32
N VAL A 42 21.95 4.16 3.59
CA VAL A 42 20.67 4.57 2.99
C VAL A 42 19.63 4.86 4.08
N PHE A 43 19.57 4.03 5.13
CA PHE A 43 18.68 4.25 6.27
C PHE A 43 18.98 5.58 6.97
N SER A 44 20.25 5.91 7.22
CA SER A 44 20.63 7.19 7.83
C SER A 44 20.29 8.39 6.95
N ILE A 45 20.42 8.29 5.62
CA ILE A 45 20.00 9.34 4.69
C ILE A 45 18.48 9.54 4.75
N ALA A 46 17.71 8.45 4.70
CA ALA A 46 16.25 8.50 4.81
C ALA A 46 15.80 9.08 6.16
N LEU A 47 16.45 8.68 7.26
CA LEU A 47 16.17 9.18 8.60
C LEU A 47 16.48 10.68 8.72
N ALA A 48 17.61 11.14 8.18
CA ALA A 48 17.96 12.56 8.19
C ALA A 48 16.94 13.40 7.41
N ALA A 49 16.52 12.93 6.22
CA ALA A 49 15.48 13.60 5.43
C ALA A 49 14.13 13.61 6.16
N PHE A 50 13.76 12.51 6.82
CA PHE A 50 12.54 12.42 7.65
C PHE A 50 12.57 13.43 8.80
N LEU A 51 13.68 13.50 9.55
CA LEU A 51 13.81 14.43 10.68
C LEU A 51 13.78 15.89 10.23
N TRP A 52 14.39 16.21 9.10
CA TRP A 52 14.30 17.54 8.49
C TRP A 52 12.86 17.88 8.09
N GLY A 53 12.16 16.96 7.42
CA GLY A 53 10.75 17.12 7.05
C GLY A 53 9.85 17.31 8.27
N LEU A 54 10.08 16.55 9.34
CA LEU A 54 9.36 16.71 10.61
C LEU A 54 9.58 18.11 11.21
N GLY A 55 10.82 18.62 11.15
CA GLY A 55 11.14 19.99 11.55
C GLY A 55 10.35 21.05 10.75
N CYS A 56 10.26 20.89 9.42
CA CYS A 56 9.47 21.76 8.56
C CYS A 56 7.96 21.70 8.90
N ILE A 57 7.42 20.51 9.16
CA ILE A 57 6.02 20.34 9.56
C ILE A 57 5.73 21.07 10.87
N ILE A 58 6.56 20.84 11.90
CA ILE A 58 6.41 21.50 13.21
C ILE A 58 6.48 23.03 13.06
N TYR A 59 7.42 23.54 12.26
CA TYR A 59 7.53 24.97 11.98
C TYR A 59 6.23 25.52 11.34
N THR A 60 5.70 24.87 10.31
CA THR A 60 4.48 25.34 9.62
C THR A 60 3.23 25.28 10.51
N ILE A 61 3.08 24.25 11.35
CA ILE A 61 1.94 24.12 12.27
C ILE A 61 2.01 25.20 13.37
N SER A 62 3.22 25.55 13.84
CA SER A 62 3.43 26.53 14.90
C SER A 62 3.36 27.98 14.43
N THR A 63 3.71 28.26 13.16
CA THR A 63 3.77 29.63 12.60
C THR A 63 2.61 29.95 11.66
N GLY A 64 1.95 28.93 11.10
CA GLY A 64 0.80 29.04 10.22
C GLY A 64 1.09 28.70 8.76
N ILE A 65 0.02 28.31 8.05
CA ILE A 65 0.03 27.90 6.62
C ILE A 65 0.52 29.01 5.68
N GLY A 66 0.47 30.28 6.10
CA GLY A 66 0.98 31.41 5.30
C GLY A 66 2.49 31.35 5.01
N THR A 67 3.23 30.46 5.66
CA THR A 67 4.63 30.16 5.32
C THR A 67 4.78 29.35 4.03
N TRP A 68 3.72 28.68 3.57
CA TRP A 68 3.70 28.02 2.27
C TRP A 68 3.54 29.02 1.13
N GLY A 69 3.99 28.65 -0.06
CA GLY A 69 3.82 29.43 -1.30
C GLY A 69 2.39 29.42 -1.85
N LEU A 70 1.38 29.30 -0.99
CA LEU A 70 -0.03 29.37 -1.38
C LEU A 70 -0.45 30.81 -1.66
N ASN A 71 -1.55 30.96 -2.38
CA ASN A 71 -2.11 32.26 -2.72
C ASN A 71 -3.59 32.32 -2.32
N LYS A 72 -4.13 33.52 -2.12
CA LYS A 72 -5.58 33.72 -1.94
C LYS A 72 -6.43 33.18 -3.11
N THR A 73 -5.83 33.05 -4.30
CA THR A 73 -6.48 32.52 -5.50
C THR A 73 -6.31 31.00 -5.63
N VAL A 74 -5.12 30.49 -5.27
CA VAL A 74 -4.76 29.08 -5.37
C VAL A 74 -4.49 28.57 -3.96
N GLY A 75 -5.57 28.12 -3.32
CA GLY A 75 -5.55 27.63 -1.93
C GLY A 75 -5.04 26.20 -1.77
N TRP A 76 -4.99 25.44 -2.87
CA TRP A 76 -4.41 24.11 -2.94
C TRP A 76 -3.40 24.02 -4.07
N ALA A 77 -2.24 23.44 -3.77
CA ALA A 77 -1.18 23.19 -4.73
C ALA A 77 -0.41 21.93 -4.30
N TRP A 78 0.82 22.07 -3.79
CA TRP A 78 1.69 20.94 -3.43
C TRP A 78 1.14 20.06 -2.32
N ASP A 79 0.33 20.60 -1.43
CA ASP A 79 -0.35 19.88 -0.36
C ASP A 79 -1.26 18.78 -0.93
N ILE A 80 -2.31 19.16 -1.67
CA ILE A 80 -3.24 18.20 -2.25
C ILE A 80 -2.61 17.41 -3.39
N THR A 81 -1.66 17.99 -4.14
CA THR A 81 -0.96 17.30 -5.23
C THR A 81 -0.20 16.09 -4.68
N ASN A 82 0.56 16.28 -3.61
CA ASN A 82 1.30 15.17 -2.98
C ASN A 82 0.36 14.19 -2.29
N PHE A 83 -0.72 14.66 -1.67
CA PHE A 83 -1.76 13.79 -1.11
C PHE A 83 -2.28 12.81 -2.17
N VAL A 84 -2.84 13.32 -3.28
CA VAL A 84 -3.41 12.50 -4.35
C VAL A 84 -2.36 11.58 -4.96
N TRP A 85 -1.12 12.05 -5.12
CA TRP A 85 0.00 11.26 -5.63
C TRP A 85 0.34 10.06 -4.72
N TRP A 86 0.44 10.28 -3.41
CA TRP A 86 0.72 9.20 -2.44
C TRP A 86 -0.44 8.20 -2.33
N VAL A 87 -1.68 8.68 -2.37
CA VAL A 87 -2.86 7.79 -2.45
C VAL A 87 -2.79 6.95 -3.73
N GLY A 88 -2.48 7.57 -4.87
CA GLY A 88 -2.37 6.92 -6.17
C GLY A 88 -1.33 5.80 -6.18
N ILE A 89 -0.12 6.07 -5.67
CA ILE A 89 0.93 5.04 -5.49
C ILE A 89 0.40 3.85 -4.68
N GLY A 90 -0.35 4.12 -3.62
CA GLY A 90 -0.88 3.09 -2.75
C GLY A 90 -1.91 2.16 -3.38
N HIS A 91 -2.49 2.48 -4.53
CA HIS A 91 -3.52 1.66 -5.16
C HIS A 91 -2.96 0.46 -5.92
N ALA A 92 -1.69 0.49 -6.36
CA ALA A 92 -1.10 -0.65 -7.06
C ALA A 92 -0.97 -1.88 -6.18
N GLY A 93 -0.63 -1.72 -4.89
CA GLY A 93 -0.42 -2.86 -4.00
C GLY A 93 -1.65 -3.72 -3.79
N THR A 94 -2.78 -3.08 -3.48
CA THR A 94 -4.08 -3.73 -3.31
C THR A 94 -4.65 -4.24 -4.62
N LEU A 95 -4.39 -3.59 -5.77
CA LEU A 95 -4.75 -4.14 -7.07
C LEU A 95 -3.97 -5.44 -7.35
N ILE A 96 -2.67 -5.46 -7.09
CA ILE A 96 -1.83 -6.65 -7.26
C ILE A 96 -2.30 -7.77 -6.34
N SER A 97 -2.59 -7.49 -5.07
CA SER A 97 -2.94 -8.52 -4.11
C SER A 97 -4.40 -8.99 -4.18
N ALA A 98 -5.34 -8.13 -4.57
CA ALA A 98 -6.77 -8.45 -4.66
C ALA A 98 -7.24 -8.74 -6.10
N VAL A 99 -7.06 -7.80 -7.04
CA VAL A 99 -7.61 -7.93 -8.40
C VAL A 99 -6.95 -9.08 -9.16
N LEU A 100 -5.63 -9.18 -9.12
CA LEU A 100 -4.93 -10.30 -9.76
C LEU A 100 -5.24 -11.64 -9.09
N LEU A 101 -5.62 -11.64 -7.81
CA LEU A 101 -6.09 -12.83 -7.10
C LEU A 101 -7.45 -13.28 -7.63
N LEU A 102 -8.39 -12.36 -7.85
CA LEU A 102 -9.70 -12.66 -8.45
C LEU A 102 -9.57 -13.20 -9.88
N PHE A 103 -8.63 -12.65 -10.67
CA PHE A 103 -8.31 -13.17 -12.00
C PHE A 103 -7.38 -14.40 -12.00
N ARG A 104 -7.12 -14.99 -10.82
CA ARG A 104 -6.28 -16.18 -10.62
C ARG A 104 -4.91 -16.09 -11.30
N GLN A 105 -4.34 -14.90 -11.38
CA GLN A 105 -3.04 -14.66 -12.00
C GLN A 105 -1.93 -15.17 -11.09
N ARG A 106 -1.25 -16.25 -11.50
CA ARG A 106 -0.24 -16.94 -10.67
C ARG A 106 1.04 -16.11 -10.44
N TRP A 107 1.40 -15.23 -11.36
CA TRP A 107 2.62 -14.42 -11.31
C TRP A 107 2.63 -13.39 -10.16
N ARG A 108 1.46 -13.00 -9.63
CA ARG A 108 1.39 -12.05 -8.51
C ARG A 108 2.07 -12.57 -7.23
N MET A 109 2.21 -13.89 -7.07
CA MET A 109 2.66 -14.51 -5.81
C MET A 109 4.05 -14.05 -5.37
N ALA A 110 4.93 -13.72 -6.31
CA ALA A 110 6.28 -13.21 -6.01
C ALA A 110 6.30 -11.71 -5.64
N ILE A 111 5.18 -11.00 -5.80
CA ILE A 111 5.10 -9.54 -5.71
C ILE A 111 4.15 -9.08 -4.59
N ASN A 112 3.08 -9.83 -4.31
CA ASN A 112 2.00 -9.44 -3.38
C ASN A 112 2.52 -8.80 -2.10
N ARG A 113 3.50 -9.43 -1.43
CA ARG A 113 3.95 -8.98 -0.10
C ARG A 113 4.62 -7.62 -0.11
N SER A 114 5.48 -7.36 -1.10
CA SER A 114 6.16 -6.06 -1.22
C SER A 114 5.20 -4.98 -1.73
N ALA A 115 4.25 -5.35 -2.57
CA ALA A 115 3.23 -4.45 -3.08
C ALA A 115 2.25 -4.00 -1.97
N GLU A 116 1.79 -4.91 -1.12
CA GLU A 116 0.96 -4.55 0.05
C GLU A 116 1.71 -3.68 1.07
N ALA A 117 3.00 -3.95 1.30
CA ALA A 117 3.83 -3.09 2.15
C ALA A 117 3.95 -1.67 1.59
N MET A 118 4.09 -1.52 0.26
CA MET A 118 4.07 -0.21 -0.38
C MET A 118 2.76 0.53 -0.10
N THR A 119 1.60 -0.13 -0.27
CA THR A 119 0.30 0.50 0.00
C THR A 119 0.23 1.06 1.42
N ILE A 120 0.61 0.27 2.41
CA ILE A 120 0.51 0.69 3.81
C ILE A 120 1.38 1.92 4.06
N PHE A 121 2.64 1.89 3.61
CA PHE A 121 3.54 3.03 3.82
C PHE A 121 3.12 4.27 3.04
N SER A 122 2.66 4.13 1.79
CA SER A 122 2.22 5.26 0.98
C SER A 122 0.94 5.89 1.53
N VAL A 123 -0.02 5.10 2.02
CA VAL A 123 -1.27 5.61 2.62
C VAL A 123 -0.98 6.32 3.95
N ILE A 124 -0.01 5.84 4.74
CA ILE A 124 0.45 6.58 5.92
C ILE A 124 1.02 7.95 5.53
N GLN A 125 1.84 8.03 4.47
CA GLN A 125 2.34 9.33 3.97
C GLN A 125 1.19 10.23 3.49
N ALA A 126 0.25 9.68 2.73
CA ALA A 126 -0.92 10.41 2.25
C ALA A 126 -1.73 10.99 3.42
N GLY A 127 -2.00 10.18 4.46
CA GLY A 127 -2.79 10.58 5.63
C GLY A 127 -2.20 11.73 6.45
N LEU A 128 -0.93 12.10 6.23
CA LEU A 128 -0.34 13.28 6.86
C LEU A 128 -0.88 14.59 6.26
N PHE A 129 -1.12 14.64 4.95
CA PHE A 129 -1.47 15.87 4.25
C PHE A 129 -2.83 16.47 4.68
N PRO A 130 -3.93 15.68 4.82
CA PRO A 130 -5.21 16.18 5.31
C PRO A 130 -5.14 16.87 6.68
N ILE A 131 -4.14 16.52 7.50
CA ILE A 131 -3.92 17.13 8.81
C ILE A 131 -2.98 18.34 8.72
N ILE A 132 -1.85 18.19 8.02
CA ILE A 132 -0.82 19.24 7.96
C ILE A 132 -1.32 20.48 7.20
N HIS A 133 -2.17 20.33 6.19
CA HIS A 133 -2.69 21.47 5.43
C HIS A 133 -3.81 22.25 6.18
N MET A 134 -4.26 21.77 7.34
CA MET A 134 -5.32 22.44 8.09
C MET A 134 -4.81 23.75 8.70
N GLY A 135 -5.64 24.79 8.67
CA GLY A 135 -5.34 26.04 9.40
C GLY A 135 -5.39 25.87 10.93
N ARG A 136 -6.18 24.90 11.43
CA ARG A 136 -6.31 24.58 12.88
C ARG A 136 -6.34 23.07 13.10
N PRO A 137 -5.20 22.37 12.98
CA PRO A 137 -5.14 20.90 13.04
C PRO A 137 -5.58 20.32 14.38
N TRP A 138 -5.43 21.05 15.49
CA TRP A 138 -5.86 20.60 16.83
C TRP A 138 -7.39 20.42 16.98
N LEU A 139 -8.18 20.87 16.00
CA LEU A 139 -9.63 20.70 15.94
C LEU A 139 -10.07 19.61 14.95
N ALA A 140 -9.14 18.83 14.39
CA ALA A 140 -9.43 17.81 13.39
C ALA A 140 -10.47 16.77 13.83
N TYR A 141 -10.58 16.51 15.14
CA TYR A 141 -11.54 15.55 15.69
C TYR A 141 -13.01 15.92 15.43
N TRP A 142 -13.34 17.19 15.15
CA TRP A 142 -14.70 17.61 14.80
C TRP A 142 -15.20 17.08 13.46
N VAL A 143 -14.30 16.57 12.62
CA VAL A 143 -14.67 15.96 11.34
C VAL A 143 -15.35 14.60 11.56
N VAL A 144 -15.12 13.94 12.69
CA VAL A 144 -15.72 12.65 13.01
C VAL A 144 -17.11 12.86 13.63
N PRO A 145 -18.17 12.15 13.18
CA PRO A 145 -19.50 12.27 13.74
C PRO A 145 -19.58 11.62 15.13
N ILE A 146 -19.17 12.35 16.17
CA ILE A 146 -19.17 11.90 17.57
C ILE A 146 -20.25 12.67 18.36
N PRO A 147 -21.11 11.99 19.13
CA PRO A 147 -22.02 12.64 20.07
C PRO A 147 -21.27 13.60 20.99
N ASN A 148 -21.80 14.81 21.16
CA ASN A 148 -21.12 15.89 21.88
C ASN A 148 -22.08 16.75 22.70
N GLN A 149 -21.49 17.60 23.54
CA GLN A 149 -22.20 18.48 24.48
C GLN A 149 -22.78 19.75 23.83
N PHE A 150 -22.62 19.94 22.51
CA PHE A 150 -23.05 21.13 21.79
C PHE A 150 -24.48 20.99 21.24
N GLY A 151 -25.36 20.31 21.98
CA GLY A 151 -26.73 20.04 21.53
C GLY A 151 -26.78 19.07 20.34
N SER A 152 -25.94 18.03 20.35
CA SER A 152 -25.81 17.08 19.24
C SER A 152 -25.48 17.75 17.91
N LEU A 153 -24.45 18.60 17.90
CA LEU A 153 -23.91 19.17 16.66
C LEU A 153 -23.28 18.06 15.81
N TRP A 154 -23.62 18.00 14.53
CA TRP A 154 -23.09 16.99 13.59
C TRP A 154 -22.44 17.64 12.37
N VAL A 155 -21.66 16.84 11.65
CA VAL A 155 -21.13 17.18 10.33
C VAL A 155 -22.19 16.96 9.25
N ASN A 156 -22.05 17.63 8.10
CA ASN A 156 -22.82 17.29 6.90
C ASN A 156 -22.16 16.09 6.19
N PHE A 157 -22.94 15.28 5.48
CA PHE A 157 -22.44 14.13 4.72
C PHE A 157 -22.41 14.37 3.20
N ASN A 158 -22.36 15.64 2.79
CA ASN A 158 -22.41 16.04 1.37
C ASN A 158 -21.04 16.44 0.81
N SER A 159 -20.07 16.74 1.68
CA SER A 159 -18.73 17.17 1.27
C SER A 159 -17.86 15.98 0.89
N PRO A 160 -17.23 15.99 -0.30
CA PRO A 160 -16.31 14.94 -0.71
C PRO A 160 -15.07 14.85 0.19
N LEU A 161 -14.66 15.96 0.83
CA LEU A 161 -13.59 15.95 1.84
C LEU A 161 -13.93 15.10 3.07
N LEU A 162 -15.21 15.03 3.46
CA LEU A 162 -15.61 14.13 4.55
C LEU A 162 -15.60 12.67 4.05
N TRP A 163 -16.03 12.44 2.81
CA TRP A 163 -15.98 11.11 2.21
C TRP A 163 -14.53 10.60 2.14
N ASP A 164 -13.57 11.48 1.86
CA ASP A 164 -12.14 11.15 1.84
C ASP A 164 -11.64 10.63 3.19
N VAL A 165 -12.07 11.25 4.30
CA VAL A 165 -11.75 10.78 5.66
C VAL A 165 -12.22 9.34 5.87
N PHE A 166 -13.44 9.01 5.44
CA PHE A 166 -13.95 7.63 5.49
C PHE A 166 -13.21 6.71 4.51
N ALA A 167 -12.95 7.17 3.30
CA ALA A 167 -12.27 6.40 2.26
C ALA A 167 -10.86 5.99 2.70
N ILE A 168 -10.02 6.94 3.10
CA ILE A 168 -8.63 6.68 3.47
C ILE A 168 -8.54 5.89 4.79
N SER A 169 -9.36 6.21 5.80
CA SER A 169 -9.34 5.48 7.07
C SER A 169 -9.77 4.01 6.91
N THR A 170 -10.83 3.76 6.14
CA THR A 170 -11.28 2.39 5.85
C THR A 170 -10.30 1.67 4.93
N TYR A 171 -9.73 2.35 3.94
CA TYR A 171 -8.72 1.81 3.04
C TYR A 171 -7.48 1.33 3.79
N LEU A 172 -6.91 2.17 4.66
CA LEU A 172 -5.78 1.80 5.50
C LEU A 172 -6.12 0.63 6.41
N SER A 173 -7.28 0.68 7.07
CA SER A 173 -7.70 -0.36 8.03
C SER A 173 -7.85 -1.72 7.34
N VAL A 174 -8.55 -1.78 6.21
CA VAL A 174 -8.74 -3.01 5.43
C VAL A 174 -7.42 -3.51 4.88
N SER A 175 -6.57 -2.62 4.33
CA SER A 175 -5.25 -2.99 3.79
C SER A 175 -4.33 -3.57 4.86
N LEU A 176 -4.32 -2.98 6.06
CA LEU A 176 -3.55 -3.48 7.21
C LEU A 176 -4.01 -4.87 7.62
N VAL A 177 -5.32 -5.08 7.80
CA VAL A 177 -5.86 -6.39 8.20
C VAL A 177 -5.60 -7.44 7.12
N PHE A 178 -5.76 -7.09 5.84
CA PHE A 178 -5.54 -8.00 4.73
C PHE A 178 -4.08 -8.46 4.65
N TRP A 179 -3.14 -7.51 4.64
CA TRP A 179 -1.70 -7.79 4.62
C TRP A 179 -1.25 -8.57 5.86
N TRP A 180 -1.68 -8.14 7.05
CA TRP A 180 -1.34 -8.77 8.32
C TRP A 180 -1.85 -10.21 8.40
N THR A 181 -3.09 -10.44 7.99
CA THR A 181 -3.65 -11.80 7.93
C THR A 181 -2.79 -12.67 7.01
N GLY A 182 -2.42 -12.15 5.84
CA GLY A 182 -1.53 -12.86 4.93
C GLY A 182 -0.17 -13.21 5.54
N LEU A 183 0.35 -12.43 6.49
CA LEU A 183 1.66 -12.63 7.13
C LEU A 183 1.67 -13.72 8.21
N LEU A 184 0.51 -14.18 8.69
CA LEU A 184 0.44 -15.20 9.76
C LEU A 184 1.28 -16.46 9.49
N PRO A 185 1.16 -17.14 8.32
CA PRO A 185 2.01 -18.29 8.01
C PRO A 185 3.50 -17.92 7.85
N ASP A 186 3.82 -16.72 7.35
CA ASP A 186 5.20 -16.28 7.15
C ASP A 186 5.89 -15.99 8.50
N PHE A 187 5.19 -15.34 9.43
CA PHE A 187 5.70 -15.15 10.79
C PHE A 187 5.86 -16.47 11.54
N ALA A 188 4.97 -17.44 11.30
CA ALA A 188 5.13 -18.78 11.84
C ALA A 188 6.42 -19.45 11.32
N MET A 189 6.70 -19.34 10.04
CA MET A 189 7.95 -19.84 9.45
C MET A 189 9.19 -19.21 10.10
N ILE A 190 9.18 -17.88 10.31
CA ILE A 190 10.32 -17.18 10.92
C ILE A 190 10.46 -17.50 12.41
N ARG A 191 9.36 -17.62 13.17
CA ARG A 191 9.43 -17.97 14.61
C ARG A 191 10.08 -19.34 14.84
N ASP A 192 9.84 -20.28 13.92
CA ASP A 192 10.29 -21.66 14.03
C ASP A 192 11.78 -21.79 13.64
N ARG A 193 12.33 -20.78 12.95
CA ARG A 193 13.76 -20.63 12.64
C ARG A 193 14.54 -19.72 13.59
N ALA A 194 13.85 -18.81 14.28
CA ALA A 194 14.48 -17.79 15.13
C ALA A 194 15.40 -18.40 16.20
N VAL A 195 16.69 -18.08 16.13
CA VAL A 195 17.73 -18.63 17.02
C VAL A 195 17.74 -17.94 18.38
N THR A 196 17.47 -16.63 18.43
CA THR A 196 17.52 -15.85 19.67
C THR A 196 16.18 -15.89 20.40
N PRO A 197 16.17 -15.98 21.75
CA PRO A 197 14.93 -16.06 22.53
C PRO A 197 14.06 -14.80 22.37
N PHE A 198 14.69 -13.63 22.18
CA PHE A 198 13.98 -12.39 21.89
C PHE A 198 13.24 -12.44 20.56
N ASN A 199 13.91 -12.77 19.45
CA ASN A 199 13.28 -12.84 18.14
C ASN A 199 12.18 -13.91 18.11
N LYS A 200 12.43 -15.06 18.74
CA LYS A 200 11.43 -16.14 18.87
C LYS A 200 10.17 -15.65 19.58
N ARG A 201 10.31 -14.88 20.67
CA ARG A 201 9.18 -14.28 21.40
C ARG A 201 8.44 -13.23 20.57
N VAL A 202 9.15 -12.40 19.83
CA VAL A 202 8.52 -11.41 18.93
C VAL A 202 7.67 -12.13 17.90
N TYR A 203 8.24 -13.04 17.11
CA TYR A 203 7.50 -13.75 16.05
C TYR A 203 6.44 -14.72 16.59
N SER A 204 6.58 -15.24 17.82
CA SER A 204 5.50 -16.02 18.45
C SER A 204 4.27 -15.16 18.78
N ILE A 205 4.47 -13.90 19.15
CA ILE A 205 3.39 -12.93 19.35
C ILE A 205 2.77 -12.54 18.00
N LEU A 206 3.59 -12.20 16.99
CA LEU A 206 3.08 -11.72 15.69
C LEU A 206 2.32 -12.81 14.91
N SER A 207 2.69 -14.09 15.07
CA SER A 207 2.08 -15.21 14.33
C SER A 207 0.75 -15.71 14.90
N PHE A 208 0.27 -15.18 16.01
CA PHE A 208 -0.98 -15.60 16.69
C PHE A 208 -1.11 -17.13 16.89
N GLY A 209 0.03 -17.82 17.10
CA GLY A 209 0.03 -19.27 17.30
C GLY A 209 -0.37 -20.09 16.05
N TRP A 210 -0.23 -19.53 14.85
CA TRP A 210 -0.56 -20.21 13.59
C TRP A 210 0.14 -21.57 13.47
N SER A 211 -0.63 -22.67 13.53
CA SER A 211 -0.10 -24.05 13.47
C SER A 211 -0.16 -24.67 12.07
N GLY A 212 -0.85 -24.04 11.12
CA GLY A 212 -0.96 -24.52 9.74
C GLY A 212 -1.79 -25.81 9.55
N ARG A 213 -2.83 -26.03 10.36
CA ARG A 213 -3.70 -27.23 10.22
C ARG A 213 -4.65 -27.08 9.04
N ALA A 214 -5.19 -28.19 8.54
CA ALA A 214 -6.13 -28.18 7.41
C ALA A 214 -7.33 -27.22 7.61
N LYS A 215 -7.91 -27.20 8.82
CA LYS A 215 -9.02 -26.29 9.16
C LYS A 215 -8.61 -24.81 9.15
N ASP A 216 -7.35 -24.52 9.52
CA ASP A 216 -6.82 -23.16 9.54
C ASP A 216 -6.63 -22.67 8.09
N TRP A 217 -6.05 -23.50 7.22
CA TRP A 217 -5.87 -23.20 5.79
C TRP A 217 -7.19 -23.04 5.03
N GLN A 218 -8.17 -23.91 5.27
CA GLN A 218 -9.49 -23.80 4.63
C GLN A 218 -10.15 -22.45 4.92
N ARG A 219 -10.06 -21.97 6.18
CA ARG A 219 -10.62 -20.68 6.57
C ARG A 219 -9.80 -19.51 6.06
N PHE A 220 -8.47 -19.65 6.06
CA PHE A 220 -7.56 -18.63 5.56
C PHE A 220 -7.81 -18.32 4.09
N GLU A 221 -7.94 -19.35 3.24
CA GLU A 221 -8.24 -19.17 1.82
C GLU A 221 -9.58 -18.45 1.60
N GLU A 222 -10.64 -18.85 2.33
CA GLU A 222 -11.96 -18.20 2.24
C GLU A 222 -11.89 -16.72 2.66
N VAL A 223 -11.24 -16.43 3.79
CA VAL A 223 -11.07 -15.05 4.27
C VAL A 223 -10.26 -14.22 3.28
N SER A 224 -9.19 -14.76 2.71
CA SER A 224 -8.41 -14.05 1.68
C SER A 224 -9.22 -13.76 0.42
N LEU A 225 -10.08 -14.68 -0.02
CA LEU A 225 -10.97 -14.46 -1.16
C LEU A 225 -12.03 -13.38 -0.86
N VAL A 226 -12.66 -13.43 0.32
CA VAL A 226 -13.64 -12.42 0.74
C VAL A 226 -13.00 -11.04 0.84
N LEU A 227 -11.83 -10.93 1.49
CA LEU A 227 -11.12 -9.67 1.61
C LEU A 227 -10.66 -9.14 0.25
N ALA A 228 -10.22 -9.99 -0.69
CA ALA A 228 -9.91 -9.57 -2.05
C ALA A 228 -11.16 -9.05 -2.80
N GLY A 229 -12.30 -9.72 -2.59
CA GLY A 229 -13.59 -9.30 -3.13
C GLY A 229 -14.07 -7.96 -2.58
N LEU A 230 -13.80 -7.66 -1.30
CA LEU A 230 -14.14 -6.37 -0.66
C LEU A 230 -13.13 -5.27 -0.99
N ALA A 231 -11.84 -5.60 -1.07
CA ALA A 231 -10.77 -4.65 -1.36
C ALA A 231 -10.87 -4.12 -2.80
N THR A 232 -11.35 -4.92 -3.75
CA THR A 232 -11.45 -4.49 -5.16
C THR A 232 -12.41 -3.30 -5.36
N PRO A 233 -13.68 -3.34 -4.92
CA PRO A 233 -14.55 -2.16 -4.92
C PRO A 233 -13.97 -1.00 -4.12
N LEU A 234 -13.33 -1.29 -2.98
CA LEU A 234 -12.75 -0.26 -2.12
C LEU A 234 -11.67 0.54 -2.84
N VAL A 235 -10.75 -0.13 -3.55
CA VAL A 235 -9.70 0.54 -4.36
C VAL A 235 -10.30 1.44 -5.43
N LEU A 236 -11.35 0.97 -6.13
CA LEU A 236 -12.03 1.77 -7.14
C LEU A 236 -12.76 2.97 -6.51
N SER A 237 -13.43 2.77 -5.38
CA SER A 237 -14.20 3.81 -4.71
C SER A 237 -13.32 4.87 -4.04
N VAL A 238 -12.19 4.48 -3.44
CA VAL A 238 -11.32 5.41 -2.71
C VAL A 238 -10.74 6.45 -3.65
N HIS A 239 -10.14 6.03 -4.78
CA HIS A 239 -9.60 6.99 -5.75
C HIS A 239 -10.71 7.76 -6.49
N THR A 240 -11.88 7.16 -6.66
CA THR A 240 -13.07 7.87 -7.16
C THR A 240 -13.47 8.99 -6.20
N ILE A 241 -13.50 8.74 -4.88
CA ILE A 241 -13.82 9.76 -3.87
C ILE A 241 -12.81 10.90 -3.90
N VAL A 242 -11.51 10.58 -3.94
CA VAL A 242 -10.45 11.60 -4.07
C VAL A 242 -10.62 12.42 -5.35
N SER A 243 -11.00 11.79 -6.47
CA SER A 243 -11.25 12.52 -7.72
C SER A 243 -12.47 13.44 -7.63
N MET A 244 -13.46 13.09 -6.80
CA MET A 244 -14.70 13.87 -6.65
C MET A 244 -14.47 15.20 -5.92
N ASP A 245 -13.38 15.35 -5.17
CA ASP A 245 -12.94 16.64 -4.63
C ASP A 245 -12.74 17.70 -5.73
N PHE A 246 -12.35 17.26 -6.93
CA PHE A 246 -12.20 18.11 -8.10
C PHE A 246 -13.43 18.07 -9.01
N ALA A 247 -13.91 16.86 -9.34
CA ALA A 247 -14.96 16.64 -10.34
C ALA A 247 -16.29 17.32 -10.00
N THR A 248 -16.60 17.45 -8.71
CA THR A 248 -17.86 18.04 -8.21
C THR A 248 -17.76 19.56 -8.00
N SER A 249 -16.60 20.17 -8.26
CA SER A 249 -16.40 21.61 -8.23
C SER A 249 -17.11 22.29 -9.41
N VAL A 250 -17.23 23.62 -9.36
CA VAL A 250 -17.74 24.46 -10.47
C VAL A 250 -16.61 25.10 -11.29
N ILE A 251 -15.35 24.85 -10.94
CA ILE A 251 -14.19 25.44 -11.59
C ILE A 251 -14.03 24.85 -13.01
N PRO A 252 -13.94 25.69 -14.06
CA PRO A 252 -13.65 25.23 -15.42
C PRO A 252 -12.36 24.42 -15.46
N GLY A 253 -12.40 23.25 -16.09
CA GLY A 253 -11.29 22.29 -16.13
C GLY A 253 -11.29 21.29 -14.97
N TRP A 254 -12.03 21.53 -13.89
CA TRP A 254 -12.25 20.55 -12.82
C TRP A 254 -13.62 19.88 -12.92
N HIS A 255 -14.67 20.65 -13.24
CA HIS A 255 -16.01 20.11 -13.39
C HIS A 255 -16.11 19.18 -14.60
N THR A 256 -16.06 17.86 -14.37
CA THR A 256 -16.17 16.85 -15.44
C THR A 256 -16.53 15.49 -14.87
N THR A 257 -17.18 14.66 -15.70
CA THR A 257 -17.62 13.31 -15.32
C THR A 257 -16.58 12.23 -15.58
N ILE A 258 -15.49 12.54 -16.30
CA ILE A 258 -14.46 11.55 -16.67
C ILE A 258 -13.40 11.35 -15.58
N PHE A 259 -13.29 12.27 -14.62
CA PHE A 259 -12.24 12.23 -13.60
C PHE A 259 -12.23 10.97 -12.74
N PRO A 260 -13.37 10.42 -12.26
CA PRO A 260 -13.34 9.20 -11.46
C PRO A 260 -12.62 8.01 -12.11
N PRO A 261 -13.01 7.53 -13.30
CA PRO A 261 -12.27 6.45 -13.95
C PRO A 261 -10.86 6.87 -14.40
N TYR A 262 -10.66 8.14 -14.79
CA TYR A 262 -9.35 8.64 -15.23
C TYR A 262 -8.31 8.64 -14.10
N PHE A 263 -8.68 9.14 -12.92
CA PHE A 263 -7.81 9.14 -11.75
C PHE A 263 -7.48 7.71 -11.31
N VAL A 264 -8.47 6.81 -11.32
CA VAL A 264 -8.22 5.39 -11.03
C VAL A 264 -7.19 4.80 -12.00
N ALA A 265 -7.31 5.03 -13.30
CA ALA A 265 -6.32 4.58 -14.28
C ALA A 265 -4.92 5.16 -14.00
N GLY A 266 -4.84 6.46 -13.69
CA GLY A 266 -3.60 7.13 -13.31
C GLY A 266 -2.97 6.58 -12.02
N ALA A 267 -3.78 6.16 -11.05
CA ALA A 267 -3.32 5.50 -9.83
C ALA A 267 -2.70 4.12 -10.13
N VAL A 268 -3.33 3.34 -11.01
CA VAL A 268 -2.76 2.06 -11.46
C VAL A 268 -1.44 2.29 -12.20
N PHE A 269 -1.41 3.25 -13.13
CA PHE A 269 -0.21 3.59 -13.88
C PHE A 269 0.96 3.98 -12.97
N SER A 270 0.76 4.99 -12.11
CA SER A 270 1.79 5.52 -11.21
C SER A 270 2.23 4.51 -10.16
N GLY A 271 1.29 3.76 -9.58
CA GLY A 271 1.60 2.74 -8.59
C GLY A 271 2.37 1.56 -9.18
N PHE A 272 1.98 1.03 -10.35
CA PHE A 272 2.72 -0.06 -10.99
C PHE A 272 4.14 0.38 -11.39
N ALA A 273 4.29 1.63 -11.85
CA ALA A 273 5.61 2.20 -12.14
C ALA A 273 6.49 2.21 -10.87
N MET A 274 5.95 2.64 -9.72
CA MET A 274 6.67 2.62 -8.44
C MET A 274 6.98 1.19 -7.97
N VAL A 275 6.07 0.24 -8.17
CA VAL A 275 6.31 -1.17 -7.78
C VAL A 275 7.47 -1.71 -8.59
N ASN A 276 7.48 -1.45 -9.89
CA ASN A 276 8.50 -1.96 -10.79
C ASN A 276 9.90 -1.43 -10.44
N THR A 277 10.05 -0.13 -10.12
CA THR A 277 11.35 0.44 -9.72
C THR A 277 11.88 -0.24 -8.44
N LEU A 278 11.02 -0.42 -7.44
CA LEU A 278 11.41 -1.10 -6.19
C LEU A 278 11.77 -2.57 -6.42
N LEU A 279 10.99 -3.30 -7.24
CA LEU A 279 11.27 -4.71 -7.53
C LEU A 279 12.59 -4.90 -8.29
N ILE A 280 12.92 -4.02 -9.24
CA ILE A 280 14.17 -4.06 -10.01
C ILE A 280 15.40 -3.95 -9.08
N ILE A 281 15.33 -3.06 -8.08
CA ILE A 281 16.39 -2.91 -7.10
C ILE A 281 16.38 -4.10 -6.12
N MET A 282 15.22 -4.42 -5.55
CA MET A 282 15.05 -5.45 -4.53
C MET A 282 15.57 -6.81 -5.01
N ARG A 283 15.19 -7.24 -6.22
CA ARG A 283 15.60 -8.55 -6.75
C ARG A 283 17.12 -8.74 -6.83
N LYS A 284 17.89 -7.65 -6.96
CA LYS A 284 19.36 -7.67 -6.97
C LYS A 284 19.93 -7.56 -5.56
N VAL A 285 19.43 -6.64 -4.74
CA VAL A 285 19.95 -6.41 -3.38
C VAL A 285 19.67 -7.60 -2.46
N SER A 286 18.48 -8.22 -2.57
CA SER A 286 18.10 -9.38 -1.75
C SER A 286 18.38 -10.73 -2.43
N ASN A 287 19.02 -10.73 -3.61
CA ASN A 287 19.30 -11.94 -4.39
C ASN A 287 18.06 -12.80 -4.73
N LEU A 288 16.89 -12.18 -4.90
CA LEU A 288 15.62 -12.86 -5.22
C LEU A 288 15.31 -12.90 -6.72
N GLU A 289 16.33 -12.84 -7.58
CA GLU A 289 16.16 -12.82 -9.02
C GLU A 289 15.56 -14.09 -9.64
N ALA A 290 15.68 -15.22 -8.93
CA ALA A 290 15.05 -16.49 -9.29
C ALA A 290 13.52 -16.48 -9.12
N TYR A 291 13.00 -15.60 -8.28
CA TYR A 291 11.57 -15.45 -7.98
C TYR A 291 10.96 -14.28 -8.74
N ILE A 292 11.68 -13.16 -8.81
CA ILE A 292 11.27 -11.96 -9.56
C ILE A 292 11.99 -12.00 -10.90
N THR A 293 11.41 -12.77 -11.81
CA THR A 293 11.94 -12.99 -13.15
C THR A 293 11.62 -11.83 -14.10
N ILE A 294 12.26 -11.80 -15.27
CA ILE A 294 11.99 -10.82 -16.31
C ILE A 294 10.52 -10.85 -16.77
N GLN A 295 9.88 -12.02 -16.73
CA GLN A 295 8.46 -12.15 -17.07
C GLN A 295 7.56 -11.33 -16.13
N HIS A 296 7.90 -11.24 -14.84
CA HIS A 296 7.18 -10.39 -13.90
C HIS A 296 7.29 -8.91 -14.30
N ILE A 297 8.49 -8.47 -14.67
CA ILE A 297 8.76 -7.08 -15.11
C ILE A 297 8.01 -6.79 -16.43
N GLU A 298 8.02 -7.72 -17.38
CA GLU A 298 7.32 -7.60 -18.65
C GLU A 298 5.80 -7.47 -18.46
N LEU A 299 5.19 -8.32 -17.62
CA LEU A 299 3.77 -8.26 -17.31
C LEU A 299 3.37 -6.96 -16.61
N MET A 300 4.20 -6.47 -15.69
CA MET A 300 4.00 -5.16 -15.06
C MET A 300 4.04 -4.03 -16.10
N ASN A 301 5.00 -4.06 -17.03
CA ASN A 301 5.10 -3.07 -18.11
C ASN A 301 3.90 -3.10 -19.05
N ILE A 302 3.34 -4.27 -19.35
CA ILE A 302 2.12 -4.39 -20.16
C ILE A 302 0.93 -3.70 -19.47
N ILE A 303 0.76 -3.89 -18.16
CA ILE A 303 -0.29 -3.22 -17.40
C ILE A 303 -0.07 -1.71 -17.41
N ILE A 304 1.16 -1.25 -17.15
CA ILE A 304 1.54 0.17 -17.20
C ILE A 304 1.17 0.78 -18.55
N MET A 305 1.52 0.12 -19.66
CA MET A 305 1.23 0.58 -21.02
C MET A 305 -0.27 0.76 -21.25
N ILE A 306 -1.10 -0.18 -20.81
CA ILE A 306 -2.57 -0.12 -20.97
C ILE A 306 -3.16 1.05 -20.16
N THR A 307 -2.63 1.31 -18.97
CA THR A 307 -3.17 2.35 -18.08
C THR A 307 -2.60 3.75 -18.30
N GLY A 308 -1.49 3.86 -19.03
CA GLY A 308 -0.81 5.12 -19.33
C GLY A 308 -1.00 5.64 -20.76
N SER A 309 -1.76 4.91 -21.59
CA SER A 309 -2.14 5.34 -22.95
C SER A 309 -3.60 5.79 -22.99
#